data_AF-G9WIK2-F1
#
_entry.id   AF-G9WIK2-F1
#
_cell.length_a   1.000
_cell.length_b   1.000
_cell.length_c   1.000
_cell.angle_alpha   90.00
_cell.angle_beta   90.00
_cell.angle_gamma   90.00
#
_symmetry.space_group_name_H-M   'P 1'
#
loop_
_entity.id
_entity.type
_entity.pdbx_description
1 polymer ?
#
loop_
_entity_poly.entity_id
_entity_poly.type
_entity_poly.pdbx_seq_one_letter_code
_entity_poly.pdbx_strand_id
1 'polypeptide(L)'
;MKKDRSSHKKRKNKLWLILLFMIGSLIALYPFYVGAVNNFIDQQRIRLVEKETASDIAKKEAAMAKKNAQITQFGLHPGVDPFSGADTTSRVDLKKHLIGSIEIAKIRLRIPLFDETNSEILNYGAGVLQGTSFPLGGPNTHSVITGHRGLAQRTLFTNLNQLKKGDLFILTVLKKKLAYRVDRIRVVKPNNYRALKIEPGRDLVTLLTCTPYMINSHRLLVTGHRVAYHPAMGQQARQAATANNWIQISILAAVLLLAAGQLRWLYRSIHANLIAKNRADLSLRIYDRRRRELAGVIGQLMVVNRKKPFTRRGRPITARSDMRGRMLFADLPGGLYYLKLTEGTDGDGCQVGMRRLGEHKMHFYPDGKQKWLFINHDGQLAVYLDH
;
A
#
# COMPACT_ATOMS: atom_id res chain seq x y z
N MET A 1 48.57 1.64 13.42
CA MET A 1 47.22 2.08 13.82
C MET A 1 46.17 1.77 12.73
N LYS A 2 45.73 0.50 12.57
CA LYS A 2 44.70 0.12 11.57
C LYS A 2 43.31 0.47 12.11
N LYS A 3 42.77 1.62 11.71
CA LYS A 3 41.36 2.02 11.93
C LYS A 3 40.46 0.83 11.56
N ASP A 4 39.48 0.51 12.41
CA ASP A 4 38.58 -0.64 12.29
C ASP A 4 37.66 -0.55 11.05
N ARG A 5 38.25 -0.74 9.85
CA ARG A 5 37.55 -0.73 8.55
C ARG A 5 36.45 -1.80 8.48
N SER A 6 36.55 -2.85 9.30
CA SER A 6 35.62 -3.99 9.30
C SER A 6 34.23 -3.63 9.85
N SER A 7 34.16 -2.88 10.96
CA SER A 7 32.89 -2.52 11.60
C SER A 7 32.14 -1.43 10.82
N HIS A 8 32.87 -0.48 10.23
CA HIS A 8 32.29 0.54 9.35
C HIS A 8 31.72 -0.06 8.05
N LYS A 9 32.42 -1.03 7.43
CA LYS A 9 31.91 -1.78 6.26
C LYS A 9 30.64 -2.57 6.61
N LYS A 10 30.62 -3.26 7.76
CA LYS A 10 29.42 -3.99 8.25
C LYS A 10 28.21 -3.07 8.49
N ARG A 11 28.42 -1.86 9.03
CA ARG A 11 27.34 -0.87 9.25
C ARG A 11 26.79 -0.28 7.95
N LYS A 12 27.66 0.02 6.98
CA LYS A 12 27.25 0.47 5.63
C LYS A 12 26.45 -0.60 4.90
N ASN A 13 26.92 -1.85 4.91
CA ASN A 13 26.21 -2.98 4.31
C ASN A 13 24.82 -3.17 4.92
N LYS A 14 24.68 -3.02 6.25
CA LYS A 14 23.38 -3.10 6.92
C LYS A 14 22.40 -2.03 6.42
N LEU A 15 22.83 -0.77 6.29
CA LEU A 15 21.97 0.31 5.77
C LEU A 15 21.55 0.05 4.32
N TRP A 16 22.46 -0.46 3.49
CA TRP A 16 22.15 -0.80 2.11
C TRP A 16 21.11 -1.93 2.01
N LEU A 17 21.24 -2.97 2.83
CA LEU A 17 20.24 -4.05 2.92
C LEU A 17 18.87 -3.55 3.39
N ILE A 18 18.83 -2.61 4.34
CA ILE A 18 17.59 -1.95 4.78
C ILE A 18 16.92 -1.24 3.60
N LEU A 19 17.68 -0.45 2.84
CA LEU A 19 17.17 0.28 1.69
C LEU A 19 16.63 -0.66 0.61
N LEU A 20 17.38 -1.72 0.29
CA LEU A 20 16.96 -2.72 -0.69
C LEU A 20 15.66 -3.42 -0.27
N PHE A 21 15.53 -3.75 1.02
CA PHE A 21 14.29 -4.32 1.56
C PHE A 21 13.10 -3.36 1.44
N MET A 22 13.28 -2.07 1.73
CA MET A 22 12.21 -1.07 1.58
C MET A 22 11.78 -0.91 0.12
N ILE A 23 12.73 -0.86 -0.81
CA ILE A 23 12.43 -0.78 -2.26
C ILE A 23 11.67 -2.03 -2.70
N GLY A 24 12.13 -3.22 -2.33
CA GLY A 24 11.45 -4.48 -2.64
C GLY A 24 10.03 -4.54 -2.05
N SER A 25 9.86 -4.06 -0.82
CA SER A 25 8.54 -3.96 -0.17
C SER A 25 7.59 -3.03 -0.92
N LEU A 26 8.06 -1.87 -1.40
CA LEU A 26 7.23 -0.93 -2.16
C LEU A 26 6.79 -1.53 -3.51
N ILE A 27 7.72 -2.20 -4.22
CA ILE A 27 7.42 -2.87 -5.49
C ILE A 27 6.40 -3.99 -5.28
N ALA A 28 6.60 -4.85 -4.28
CA ALA A 28 5.68 -5.94 -3.98
C ALA A 28 4.26 -5.46 -3.63
N LEU A 29 4.16 -4.29 -2.98
CA LEU A 29 2.89 -3.69 -2.59
C LEU A 29 2.24 -2.83 -3.69
N TYR A 30 2.91 -2.62 -4.83
CA TYR A 30 2.44 -1.76 -5.92
C TYR A 30 0.99 -2.02 -6.35
N PRO A 31 0.57 -3.26 -6.68
CA PRO A 31 -0.80 -3.51 -7.14
C PRO A 31 -1.86 -3.12 -6.09
N PHE A 32 -1.54 -3.26 -4.80
CA PHE A 32 -2.48 -3.00 -3.72
C PHE A 32 -2.72 -1.50 -3.52
N TYR A 33 -1.67 -0.71 -3.34
CA TYR A 33 -1.87 0.73 -3.09
C TYR A 33 -2.28 1.46 -4.37
N VAL A 34 -1.76 1.08 -5.55
CA VAL A 34 -2.17 1.69 -6.82
C VAL A 34 -3.62 1.35 -7.14
N GLY A 35 -4.05 0.11 -6.90
CA GLY A 35 -5.45 -0.28 -7.00
C GLY A 35 -6.37 0.57 -6.14
N ALA A 36 -5.98 0.79 -4.89
CA ALA A 36 -6.75 1.60 -3.95
C ALA A 36 -6.79 3.10 -4.33
N VAL A 37 -5.65 3.68 -4.73
CA VAL A 37 -5.57 5.06 -5.24
C VAL A 37 -6.44 5.21 -6.49
N ASN A 38 -6.36 4.28 -7.43
CA ASN A 38 -7.16 4.30 -8.65
C ASN A 38 -8.66 4.24 -8.35
N ASN A 39 -9.09 3.37 -7.42
CA ASN A 39 -10.48 3.34 -6.99
C ASN A 39 -10.94 4.70 -6.45
N PHE A 40 -10.12 5.37 -5.63
CA PHE A 40 -10.43 6.71 -5.14
C PHE A 40 -10.57 7.74 -6.27
N ILE A 41 -9.60 7.77 -7.21
CA ILE A 41 -9.62 8.66 -8.37
C ILE A 41 -10.88 8.40 -9.22
N ASP A 42 -11.22 7.14 -9.44
CA ASP A 42 -12.37 6.74 -10.24
C ASP A 42 -13.69 7.19 -9.58
N GLN A 43 -13.81 7.10 -8.25
CA GLN A 43 -14.97 7.66 -7.54
C GLN A 43 -15.06 9.18 -7.68
N GLN A 44 -13.94 9.91 -7.71
CA GLN A 44 -13.95 11.35 -7.97
C GLN A 44 -14.39 11.67 -9.40
N ARG A 45 -13.95 10.88 -10.40
CA ARG A 45 -14.39 11.03 -11.80
C ARG A 45 -15.91 10.90 -11.94
N ILE A 46 -16.49 9.88 -11.32
CA ILE A 46 -17.94 9.65 -11.36
C ILE A 46 -18.71 10.85 -10.77
N ARG A 47 -18.19 11.48 -9.70
CA ARG A 47 -18.77 12.70 -9.12
C ARG A 47 -18.72 13.92 -10.05
N LEU A 48 -17.79 13.96 -11.01
CA LEU A 48 -17.74 15.05 -11.99
C LEU A 48 -18.96 15.01 -12.91
N VAL A 49 -19.39 13.83 -13.36
CA VAL A 49 -20.61 13.66 -14.18
C VAL A 49 -21.86 14.05 -13.40
N GLU A 50 -21.90 13.76 -12.11
CA GLU A 50 -23.02 14.15 -11.24
C GLU A 50 -23.19 15.68 -11.14
N LYS A 51 -22.14 16.45 -11.44
CA LYS A 51 -22.14 17.92 -11.45
C LYS A 51 -22.48 18.55 -12.82
N GLU A 52 -22.62 17.77 -13.88
CA GLU A 52 -22.96 18.32 -15.21
C GLU A 52 -24.34 18.99 -15.21
N THR A 53 -24.50 20.04 -16.02
CA THR A 53 -25.75 20.81 -16.11
C THR A 53 -26.82 20.03 -16.86
N ALA A 54 -28.10 20.37 -16.64
CA ALA A 54 -29.21 19.75 -17.35
C ALA A 54 -29.13 20.00 -18.88
N SER A 55 -28.61 21.17 -19.30
CA SER A 55 -28.44 21.52 -20.71
C SER A 55 -27.38 20.65 -21.39
N ASP A 56 -26.23 20.43 -20.73
CA ASP A 56 -25.16 19.57 -21.27
C ASP A 56 -25.63 18.11 -21.39
N ILE A 57 -26.35 17.64 -20.37
CA ILE A 57 -26.97 16.31 -20.36
C ILE A 57 -27.96 16.15 -21.52
N ALA A 58 -28.86 17.11 -21.73
CA ALA A 58 -29.85 17.06 -22.80
C ALA A 58 -29.19 17.02 -24.19
N LYS A 59 -28.12 17.80 -24.40
CA LYS A 59 -27.35 17.80 -25.65
C LYS A 59 -26.69 16.44 -25.90
N LYS A 60 -26.02 15.86 -24.89
CA LYS A 60 -25.40 14.53 -24.99
C LYS A 60 -26.45 13.45 -25.24
N GLU A 61 -27.57 13.49 -24.53
CA GLU A 61 -28.66 12.55 -24.68
C GLU A 61 -29.26 12.59 -26.10
N ALA A 62 -29.56 13.78 -26.63
CA ALA A 62 -30.09 13.93 -27.98
C ALA A 62 -29.12 13.40 -29.06
N ALA A 63 -27.82 13.67 -28.91
CA ALA A 63 -26.81 13.16 -29.83
C ALA A 63 -26.71 11.62 -29.81
N MET A 64 -26.71 11.01 -28.62
CA MET A 64 -26.70 9.55 -28.46
C MET A 64 -28.00 8.90 -28.94
N ALA A 65 -29.15 9.51 -28.67
CA ALA A 65 -30.45 9.03 -29.13
C ALA A 65 -30.54 9.04 -30.67
N LYS A 66 -30.03 10.09 -31.33
CA LYS A 66 -29.93 10.15 -32.80
C LYS A 66 -29.07 9.01 -33.35
N LYS A 67 -27.92 8.72 -32.72
CA LYS A 67 -27.07 7.58 -33.10
C LYS A 67 -27.77 6.23 -32.86
N ASN A 68 -28.50 6.08 -31.77
CA ASN A 68 -29.30 4.87 -31.51
C ASN A 68 -30.35 4.64 -32.59
N ALA A 69 -31.07 5.68 -33.02
CA ALA A 69 -32.04 5.57 -34.11
C ALA A 69 -31.40 5.08 -35.42
N GLN A 70 -30.21 5.58 -35.76
CA GLN A 70 -29.45 5.10 -36.92
C GLN A 70 -29.05 3.62 -36.75
N ILE A 71 -28.52 3.23 -35.60
CA ILE A 71 -28.12 1.85 -35.31
C ILE A 71 -29.33 0.91 -35.35
N THR A 72 -30.49 1.32 -34.87
CA THR A 72 -31.71 0.52 -34.96
C THR A 72 -32.15 0.32 -36.41
N GLN A 73 -32.00 1.34 -37.27
CA GLN A 73 -32.37 1.27 -38.69
C GLN A 73 -31.41 0.40 -39.52
N PHE A 74 -30.09 0.57 -39.32
CA PHE A 74 -29.07 -0.09 -40.14
C PHE A 74 -28.56 -1.40 -39.52
N GLY A 75 -28.93 -1.69 -38.27
CA GLY A 75 -28.39 -2.79 -37.49
C GLY A 75 -27.06 -2.45 -36.81
N LEU A 76 -26.65 -3.32 -35.88
CA LEU A 76 -25.38 -3.18 -35.18
C LEU A 76 -24.24 -3.53 -36.12
N HIS A 77 -23.26 -2.63 -36.17
CA HIS A 77 -21.98 -2.86 -36.83
C HIS A 77 -20.87 -2.65 -35.82
N PRO A 78 -20.73 -3.54 -34.81
CA PRO A 78 -19.58 -3.49 -33.93
C PRO A 78 -18.34 -3.63 -34.82
N GLY A 79 -17.36 -2.74 -34.63
CA GLY A 79 -16.11 -2.77 -35.37
C GLY A 79 -15.27 -4.01 -35.05
N VAL A 80 -13.95 -3.89 -35.22
CA VAL A 80 -13.01 -4.92 -34.77
C VAL A 80 -13.12 -5.15 -33.25
N ASP A 81 -12.67 -6.32 -32.78
CA ASP A 81 -12.71 -6.67 -31.36
C ASP A 81 -12.03 -5.56 -30.53
N PRO A 82 -12.64 -5.06 -29.46
CA PRO A 82 -12.14 -3.88 -28.73
C PRO A 82 -10.80 -4.11 -28.01
N PHE A 83 -10.31 -5.35 -27.99
CA PHE A 83 -8.99 -5.71 -27.46
C PHE A 83 -7.99 -6.05 -28.57
N SER A 84 -8.39 -5.97 -29.83
CA SER A 84 -7.55 -6.12 -31.01
C SER A 84 -7.24 -4.75 -31.60
N GLY A 85 -5.98 -4.35 -31.58
CA GLY A 85 -5.55 -3.02 -32.05
C GLY A 85 -4.98 -2.18 -30.91
N ALA A 86 -3.66 -2.04 -30.93
CA ALA A 86 -2.92 -1.13 -30.06
C ALA A 86 -2.74 0.20 -30.79
N ASP A 87 -3.80 0.99 -30.94
CA ASP A 87 -3.59 2.41 -31.19
C ASP A 87 -3.16 3.04 -29.87
N THR A 88 -1.85 3.13 -29.68
CA THR A 88 -1.16 3.64 -28.49
C THR A 88 -0.77 5.11 -28.59
N THR A 89 -1.24 5.83 -29.62
CA THR A 89 -0.68 7.14 -30.00
C THR A 89 -1.58 8.33 -29.71
N SER A 90 -2.87 8.14 -29.42
CA SER A 90 -3.80 9.25 -29.15
C SER A 90 -4.09 9.37 -27.67
N ARG A 91 -3.63 10.46 -27.03
CA ARG A 91 -4.10 10.84 -25.68
C ARG A 91 -5.59 11.15 -25.74
N VAL A 92 -6.40 10.35 -25.05
CA VAL A 92 -7.85 10.49 -24.98
C VAL A 92 -8.23 11.44 -23.85
N ASP A 93 -9.09 12.42 -24.14
CA ASP A 93 -9.71 13.23 -23.10
C ASP A 93 -10.79 12.43 -22.37
N LEU A 94 -10.39 11.69 -21.34
CA LEU A 94 -11.27 10.88 -20.51
C LEU A 94 -12.48 11.67 -19.97
N LYS A 95 -12.31 12.96 -19.66
CA LYS A 95 -13.41 13.77 -19.10
C LYS A 95 -14.51 13.97 -20.12
N LYS A 96 -14.15 14.20 -21.39
CA LYS A 96 -15.09 14.38 -22.49
C LYS A 96 -15.93 13.13 -22.74
N HIS A 97 -15.31 11.95 -22.67
CA HIS A 97 -15.93 10.66 -22.96
C HIS A 97 -16.70 10.06 -21.78
N LEU A 98 -16.52 10.60 -20.58
CA LEU A 98 -17.18 10.09 -19.38
C LEU A 98 -18.67 10.43 -19.38
N ILE A 99 -19.52 9.40 -19.34
CA ILE A 99 -20.99 9.54 -19.42
C ILE A 99 -21.74 9.02 -18.20
N GLY A 100 -21.04 8.30 -17.32
CA GLY A 100 -21.69 7.66 -16.20
C GLY A 100 -20.86 6.66 -15.43
N SER A 101 -21.55 5.67 -14.88
CA SER A 101 -20.94 4.56 -14.15
C SER A 101 -21.73 3.27 -14.31
N ILE A 102 -21.06 2.15 -14.08
CA ILE A 102 -21.67 0.82 -13.93
C ILE A 102 -21.45 0.32 -12.50
N GLU A 103 -22.52 -0.18 -11.90
CA GLU A 103 -22.55 -0.72 -10.55
C GLU A 103 -23.05 -2.17 -10.56
N ILE A 104 -22.30 -3.07 -9.91
CA ILE A 104 -22.63 -4.50 -9.79
C ILE A 104 -22.43 -4.94 -8.34
N ALA A 105 -23.52 -4.95 -7.57
CA ALA A 105 -23.49 -5.17 -6.14
C ALA A 105 -22.85 -6.52 -5.75
N LYS A 106 -23.18 -7.58 -6.50
CA LYS A 106 -22.71 -8.96 -6.28
C LYS A 106 -21.20 -9.07 -6.17
N ILE A 107 -20.47 -8.29 -6.96
CA ILE A 107 -19.01 -8.29 -7.04
C ILE A 107 -18.41 -6.98 -6.49
N ARG A 108 -19.21 -6.17 -5.79
CA ARG A 108 -18.83 -4.87 -5.21
C ARG A 108 -18.14 -3.93 -6.21
N LEU A 109 -18.60 -3.96 -7.46
CA LEU A 109 -18.01 -3.16 -8.53
C LEU A 109 -18.75 -1.83 -8.69
N ARG A 110 -18.00 -0.73 -8.77
CA ARG A 110 -18.49 0.59 -9.21
C ARG A 110 -17.37 1.28 -9.99
N ILE A 111 -17.50 1.35 -11.32
CA ILE A 111 -16.46 1.90 -12.20
C ILE A 111 -17.03 2.94 -13.17
N PRO A 112 -16.20 3.86 -13.68
CA PRO A 112 -16.60 4.84 -14.69
C PRO A 112 -17.08 4.15 -15.98
N LEU A 113 -18.04 4.78 -16.66
CA LEU A 113 -18.56 4.37 -17.96
C LEU A 113 -18.31 5.48 -18.98
N PHE A 114 -17.61 5.14 -20.06
CA PHE A 114 -17.27 6.02 -21.18
C PHE A 114 -18.14 5.70 -22.40
N ASP A 115 -18.36 6.70 -23.25
CA ASP A 115 -19.22 6.61 -24.44
C ASP A 115 -18.60 5.88 -25.63
N GLU A 116 -17.34 5.50 -25.52
CA GLU A 116 -16.63 4.74 -26.52
C GLU A 116 -15.63 3.77 -25.87
N THR A 117 -15.02 2.92 -26.69
CA THR A 117 -14.00 1.96 -26.27
C THR A 117 -12.72 2.16 -27.07
N ASN A 118 -11.60 2.30 -26.37
CA ASN A 118 -10.26 2.23 -26.96
C ASN A 118 -9.27 1.71 -25.90
N SER A 119 -8.05 1.39 -26.33
CA SER A 119 -6.99 0.84 -25.48
C SER A 119 -6.71 1.69 -24.23
N GLU A 120 -6.73 3.01 -24.36
CA GLU A 120 -6.50 3.93 -23.24
C GLU A 120 -7.69 3.98 -22.27
N ILE A 121 -8.92 4.16 -22.78
CA ILE A 121 -10.14 4.21 -21.96
C ILE A 121 -10.31 2.96 -21.11
N LEU A 122 -10.04 1.78 -21.69
CA LEU A 122 -10.18 0.51 -20.98
C LEU A 122 -9.22 0.37 -19.78
N ASN A 123 -8.15 1.16 -19.71
CA ASN A 123 -7.28 1.23 -18.52
C ASN A 123 -7.89 2.01 -17.35
N TYR A 124 -8.99 2.72 -17.56
CA TYR A 124 -9.62 3.61 -16.58
C TYR A 124 -11.06 3.24 -16.22
N GLY A 125 -11.77 2.48 -17.05
CA GLY A 125 -13.14 2.09 -16.77
C GLY A 125 -13.74 1.19 -17.84
N ALA A 126 -15.07 1.18 -17.88
CA ALA A 126 -15.82 0.48 -18.91
C ALA A 126 -16.13 1.44 -20.08
N GLY A 127 -16.07 0.95 -21.31
CA GLY A 127 -16.39 1.72 -22.52
C GLY A 127 -17.58 1.13 -23.27
N VAL A 128 -18.38 1.97 -23.93
CA VAL A 128 -19.39 1.50 -24.87
C VAL A 128 -18.69 1.06 -26.16
N LEU A 129 -18.99 -0.13 -26.67
CA LEU A 129 -18.44 -0.62 -27.92
C LEU A 129 -19.06 0.15 -29.09
N GLN A 130 -18.21 0.81 -29.88
CA GLN A 130 -18.64 1.57 -31.05
C GLN A 130 -19.39 0.66 -32.03
N GLY A 131 -20.43 1.22 -32.66
CA GLY A 131 -21.35 0.45 -33.51
C GLY A 131 -22.43 -0.30 -32.74
N THR A 132 -22.47 -0.18 -31.41
CA THR A 132 -23.57 -0.66 -30.56
C THR A 132 -24.41 0.46 -29.98
N SER A 133 -25.64 0.16 -29.52
CA SER A 133 -26.50 1.19 -28.96
C SER A 133 -25.84 1.86 -27.74
N PHE A 134 -25.98 3.18 -27.60
CA PHE A 134 -25.70 3.86 -26.36
C PHE A 134 -26.67 3.40 -25.26
N PRO A 135 -26.22 3.28 -24.00
CA PRO A 135 -27.01 2.76 -22.89
C PRO A 135 -27.99 3.81 -22.33
N LEU A 136 -28.89 4.31 -23.18
CA LEU A 136 -30.01 5.17 -22.80
C LEU A 136 -31.27 4.35 -22.45
N GLY A 137 -31.25 3.06 -22.80
CA GLY A 137 -32.39 2.16 -22.73
C GLY A 137 -33.42 2.37 -23.85
N GLY A 138 -34.53 1.67 -23.74
CA GLY A 138 -35.64 1.72 -24.71
C GLY A 138 -35.70 0.48 -25.62
N PRO A 139 -36.86 0.23 -26.25
CA PRO A 139 -37.05 -0.93 -27.10
C PRO A 139 -36.14 -0.89 -28.34
N ASN A 140 -35.81 -2.06 -28.87
CA ASN A 140 -34.93 -2.22 -30.04
C ASN A 140 -33.52 -1.64 -29.80
N THR A 141 -33.00 -1.76 -28.58
CA THR A 141 -31.64 -1.34 -28.23
C THR A 141 -30.83 -2.50 -27.68
N HIS A 142 -29.55 -2.55 -28.03
CA HIS A 142 -28.60 -3.47 -27.44
C HIS A 142 -27.25 -2.77 -27.28
N SER A 143 -26.93 -2.35 -26.06
CA SER A 143 -25.64 -1.74 -25.74
C SER A 143 -24.62 -2.80 -25.34
N VAL A 144 -23.39 -2.65 -25.80
CA VAL A 144 -22.29 -3.52 -25.37
C VAL A 144 -21.28 -2.69 -24.62
N ILE A 145 -21.03 -3.07 -23.36
CA ILE A 145 -20.13 -2.39 -22.45
C ILE A 145 -18.91 -3.27 -22.24
N THR A 146 -17.74 -2.77 -22.62
CA THR A 146 -16.48 -3.49 -22.58
C THR A 146 -15.65 -3.08 -21.37
N GLY A 147 -14.96 -4.04 -20.75
CA GLY A 147 -13.99 -3.77 -19.69
C GLY A 147 -12.90 -4.84 -19.63
N HIS A 148 -11.69 -4.46 -19.21
CA HIS A 148 -10.61 -5.42 -19.04
C HIS A 148 -10.86 -6.42 -17.91
N ARG A 149 -10.23 -7.59 -18.04
CA ARG A 149 -10.12 -8.62 -17.02
C ARG A 149 -8.66 -8.76 -16.60
N GLY A 150 -8.34 -8.54 -15.34
CA GLY A 150 -7.01 -8.80 -14.79
C GLY A 150 -5.95 -7.72 -14.98
N LEU A 151 -6.32 -6.45 -14.96
CA LEU A 151 -5.30 -5.39 -14.86
C LEU A 151 -4.65 -5.42 -13.47
N ALA A 152 -3.33 -5.16 -13.42
CA ALA A 152 -2.59 -5.09 -12.16
C ALA A 152 -3.06 -3.93 -11.28
N GLN A 153 -3.45 -2.82 -11.90
CA GLN A 153 -3.75 -1.55 -11.26
C GLN A 153 -5.24 -1.29 -11.01
N ARG A 154 -6.16 -2.11 -11.55
CA ARG A 154 -7.62 -1.95 -11.41
C ARG A 154 -8.35 -3.28 -11.53
N THR A 155 -9.43 -3.45 -10.75
CA THR A 155 -10.25 -4.68 -10.81
C THR A 155 -11.11 -4.73 -12.08
N LEU A 156 -11.77 -3.64 -12.48
CA LEU A 156 -12.67 -3.60 -13.65
C LEU A 156 -13.57 -4.85 -13.74
N PHE A 157 -13.63 -5.54 -14.89
CA PHE A 157 -14.43 -6.74 -15.10
C PHE A 157 -13.71 -8.05 -14.71
N THR A 158 -12.65 -7.98 -13.90
CA THR A 158 -11.91 -9.17 -13.40
C THR A 158 -12.83 -10.27 -12.88
N ASN A 159 -13.85 -9.88 -12.11
CA ASN A 159 -14.78 -10.78 -11.42
C ASN A 159 -16.11 -10.98 -12.17
N LEU A 160 -16.23 -10.56 -13.43
CA LEU A 160 -17.49 -10.67 -14.18
C LEU A 160 -17.97 -12.13 -14.34
N ASN A 161 -17.04 -13.09 -14.32
CA ASN A 161 -17.34 -14.52 -14.35
C ASN A 161 -18.04 -15.06 -13.09
N GLN A 162 -18.15 -14.26 -12.03
CA GLN A 162 -18.87 -14.64 -10.81
C GLN A 162 -20.37 -14.36 -10.90
N LEU A 163 -20.81 -13.61 -11.91
CA LEU A 163 -22.23 -13.34 -12.14
C LEU A 163 -22.95 -14.59 -12.63
N LYS A 164 -24.22 -14.69 -12.25
CA LYS A 164 -25.15 -15.75 -12.62
C LYS A 164 -26.44 -15.13 -13.17
N LYS A 165 -27.24 -15.94 -13.84
CA LYS A 165 -28.61 -15.54 -14.23
C LYS A 165 -29.38 -15.07 -12.99
N GLY A 166 -30.12 -13.97 -13.12
CA GLY A 166 -30.85 -13.34 -12.02
C GLY A 166 -30.08 -12.23 -11.29
N ASP A 167 -28.74 -12.19 -11.39
CA ASP A 167 -27.96 -11.10 -10.82
C ASP A 167 -28.31 -9.76 -11.50
N LEU A 168 -28.13 -8.67 -10.76
CA LEU A 168 -28.46 -7.31 -11.20
C LEU A 168 -27.20 -6.48 -11.43
N PHE A 169 -27.24 -5.63 -12.45
CA PHE A 169 -26.33 -4.52 -12.61
C PHE A 169 -27.10 -3.24 -12.94
N ILE A 170 -26.55 -2.10 -12.54
CA ILE A 170 -27.15 -0.79 -12.71
C ILE A 170 -26.20 0.08 -13.51
N LEU A 171 -26.72 0.69 -14.57
CA LEU A 171 -26.05 1.78 -15.27
C LEU A 171 -26.60 3.10 -14.75
N THR A 172 -25.72 4.01 -14.36
CA THR A 172 -26.08 5.41 -14.14
C THR A 172 -25.50 6.20 -15.30
N VAL A 173 -26.33 6.59 -16.26
CA VAL A 173 -25.94 7.25 -17.52
C VAL A 173 -26.67 8.59 -17.58
N LEU A 174 -25.93 9.69 -17.72
CA LEU A 174 -26.52 11.04 -17.79
C LEU A 174 -27.53 11.30 -16.66
N LYS A 175 -27.16 10.90 -15.43
CA LYS A 175 -27.98 10.94 -14.19
C LYS A 175 -29.22 10.04 -14.16
N LYS A 176 -29.51 9.27 -15.21
CA LYS A 176 -30.60 8.27 -15.24
C LYS A 176 -30.08 6.92 -14.79
N LYS A 177 -30.88 6.22 -13.98
CA LYS A 177 -30.55 4.87 -13.49
C LYS A 177 -31.32 3.82 -14.25
N LEU A 178 -30.60 2.89 -14.86
CA LEU A 178 -31.13 1.82 -15.69
C LEU A 178 -30.69 0.48 -15.08
N ALA A 179 -31.65 -0.31 -14.60
CA ALA A 179 -31.40 -1.62 -13.99
C ALA A 179 -31.57 -2.74 -15.01
N TYR A 180 -30.64 -3.69 -15.01
CA TYR A 180 -30.67 -4.85 -15.89
C TYR A 180 -30.50 -6.12 -15.07
N ARG A 181 -31.24 -7.17 -15.45
CA ARG A 181 -31.15 -8.50 -14.86
C ARG A 181 -30.49 -9.45 -15.84
N VAL A 182 -29.44 -10.12 -15.40
CA VAL A 182 -28.70 -11.09 -16.20
C VAL A 182 -29.63 -12.24 -16.60
N ASP A 183 -29.75 -12.52 -17.89
CA ASP A 183 -30.51 -13.65 -18.41
C ASP A 183 -29.67 -14.65 -19.20
N ARG A 184 -28.53 -14.21 -19.76
CA ARG A 184 -27.65 -15.02 -20.60
C ARG A 184 -26.19 -14.77 -20.28
N ILE A 185 -25.42 -15.86 -20.25
CA ILE A 185 -23.97 -15.84 -20.09
C ILE A 185 -23.40 -16.75 -21.17
N ARG A 186 -22.46 -16.25 -21.97
CA ARG A 186 -21.84 -16.99 -23.09
C ARG A 186 -20.35 -16.75 -23.13
N VAL A 187 -19.60 -17.77 -23.55
CA VAL A 187 -18.18 -17.63 -23.93
C VAL A 187 -18.10 -17.81 -25.44
N VAL A 188 -17.50 -16.84 -26.13
CA VAL A 188 -17.42 -16.81 -27.60
C VAL A 188 -16.00 -16.50 -28.07
N LYS A 189 -15.68 -16.82 -29.33
CA LYS A 189 -14.44 -16.35 -29.96
C LYS A 189 -14.50 -14.83 -30.21
N PRO A 190 -13.38 -14.11 -30.24
CA PRO A 190 -13.36 -12.65 -30.42
C PRO A 190 -14.09 -12.14 -31.68
N ASN A 191 -14.07 -12.92 -32.76
CA ASN A 191 -14.73 -12.59 -34.02
C ASN A 191 -16.21 -12.97 -34.10
N ASN A 192 -16.81 -13.50 -33.03
CA ASN A 192 -18.21 -13.96 -33.04
C ASN A 192 -19.15 -12.92 -32.43
N TYR A 193 -19.61 -12.00 -33.28
CA TYR A 193 -20.53 -10.92 -32.90
C TYR A 193 -22.01 -11.31 -32.97
N ARG A 194 -22.35 -12.55 -33.38
CA ARG A 194 -23.75 -12.96 -33.59
C ARG A 194 -24.60 -12.84 -32.32
N ALA A 195 -23.98 -13.00 -31.16
CA ALA A 195 -24.64 -12.89 -29.86
C ALA A 195 -24.99 -11.44 -29.45
N LEU A 196 -24.48 -10.43 -30.17
CA LEU A 196 -24.64 -9.02 -29.82
C LEU A 196 -25.77 -8.33 -30.57
N LYS A 197 -26.48 -9.01 -31.48
CA LYS A 197 -27.55 -8.43 -32.32
C LYS A 197 -28.65 -7.74 -31.49
N ILE A 198 -29.26 -6.68 -32.05
CA ILE A 198 -30.51 -6.13 -31.51
C ILE A 198 -31.60 -7.19 -31.60
N GLU A 199 -32.37 -7.32 -30.55
CA GLU A 199 -33.55 -8.18 -30.51
C GLU A 199 -34.81 -7.29 -30.52
N PRO A 200 -35.73 -7.50 -31.48
CA PRO A 200 -36.93 -6.68 -31.58
C PRO A 200 -37.71 -6.59 -30.26
N GLY A 201 -38.14 -5.39 -29.90
CA GLY A 201 -38.89 -5.08 -28.68
C GLY A 201 -38.09 -5.13 -27.38
N ARG A 202 -36.82 -5.55 -27.40
CA ARG A 202 -36.00 -5.69 -26.17
C ARG A 202 -35.08 -4.49 -25.93
N ASP A 203 -34.82 -4.24 -24.66
CA ASP A 203 -33.79 -3.32 -24.15
C ASP A 203 -32.72 -4.17 -23.45
N LEU A 204 -31.56 -4.30 -24.09
CA LEU A 204 -30.50 -5.22 -23.71
C LEU A 204 -29.18 -4.49 -23.43
N VAL A 205 -28.44 -5.00 -22.45
CA VAL A 205 -27.04 -4.63 -22.23
C VAL A 205 -26.21 -5.90 -22.10
N THR A 206 -25.12 -5.99 -22.84
CA THR A 206 -24.10 -7.04 -22.68
C THR A 206 -22.83 -6.44 -22.08
N LEU A 207 -22.40 -7.00 -20.96
CA LEU A 207 -21.09 -6.76 -20.38
C LEU A 207 -20.08 -7.72 -21.00
N LEU A 208 -19.03 -7.18 -21.61
CA LEU A 208 -18.06 -7.91 -22.41
C LEU A 208 -16.66 -7.80 -21.79
N THR A 209 -16.00 -8.94 -21.60
CA THR A 209 -14.60 -8.98 -21.13
C THR A 209 -13.81 -10.17 -21.72
N CYS A 210 -12.49 -10.16 -21.57
CA CYS A 210 -11.62 -11.27 -21.99
C CYS A 210 -11.72 -12.48 -21.07
N THR A 211 -11.56 -13.69 -21.60
CA THR A 211 -11.55 -14.94 -20.83
C THR A 211 -10.80 -16.05 -21.59
N PRO A 212 -10.28 -17.11 -20.97
CA PRO A 212 -10.00 -17.28 -19.53
C PRO A 212 -9.01 -16.24 -18.99
N TYR A 213 -8.93 -16.14 -17.66
CA TYR A 213 -8.03 -15.19 -16.99
C TYR A 213 -6.57 -15.42 -17.42
N MET A 214 -5.82 -14.35 -17.71
CA MET A 214 -4.45 -14.34 -18.25
C MET A 214 -4.25 -14.97 -19.65
N ILE A 215 -5.23 -15.70 -20.19
CA ILE A 215 -5.14 -16.32 -21.52
C ILE A 215 -5.81 -15.44 -22.59
N ASN A 216 -6.96 -14.84 -22.27
CA ASN A 216 -7.69 -13.89 -23.12
C ASN A 216 -8.04 -14.39 -24.54
N SER A 217 -8.09 -15.72 -24.76
CA SER A 217 -8.36 -16.34 -26.06
C SER A 217 -9.83 -16.23 -26.51
N HIS A 218 -10.74 -15.94 -25.59
CA HIS A 218 -12.18 -15.86 -25.79
C HIS A 218 -12.75 -14.59 -25.15
N ARG A 219 -14.04 -14.34 -25.35
CA ARG A 219 -14.80 -13.26 -24.74
C ARG A 219 -15.92 -13.84 -23.89
N LEU A 220 -16.03 -13.35 -22.66
CA LEU A 220 -17.16 -13.61 -21.77
C LEU A 220 -18.19 -12.51 -22.01
N LEU A 221 -19.40 -12.92 -22.38
CA LEU A 221 -20.57 -12.06 -22.58
C LEU A 221 -21.56 -12.33 -21.45
N VAL A 222 -21.90 -11.30 -20.67
CA VAL A 222 -22.96 -11.34 -19.66
C VAL A 222 -24.06 -10.38 -20.10
N THR A 223 -25.14 -10.91 -20.63
CA THR A 223 -26.27 -10.13 -21.16
C THR A 223 -27.38 -10.05 -20.12
N GLY A 224 -27.88 -8.84 -19.89
CA GLY A 224 -29.07 -8.58 -19.10
C GLY A 224 -30.14 -7.86 -19.90
N HIS A 225 -31.39 -8.09 -19.54
CA HIS A 225 -32.54 -7.34 -20.03
C HIS A 225 -32.96 -6.28 -19.04
N ARG A 226 -33.53 -5.21 -19.56
CA ARG A 226 -34.04 -4.10 -18.75
C ARG A 226 -35.12 -4.56 -17.78
N VAL A 227 -35.02 -4.10 -16.53
CA VAL A 227 -36.05 -4.25 -15.51
C VAL A 227 -36.39 -2.88 -14.90
N ALA A 228 -37.54 -2.78 -14.25
CA ALA A 228 -37.91 -1.58 -13.49
C ALA A 228 -36.86 -1.31 -12.40
N TYR A 229 -36.38 -0.07 -12.35
CA TYR A 229 -35.45 0.35 -11.31
C TYR A 229 -36.22 0.57 -10.00
N HIS A 230 -35.82 -0.12 -8.94
CA HIS A 230 -36.32 0.12 -7.59
C HIS A 230 -35.23 0.78 -6.72
N PRO A 231 -35.55 1.77 -5.87
CA PRO A 231 -34.59 2.43 -5.00
C PRO A 231 -33.74 1.48 -4.15
N ALA A 232 -34.31 0.36 -3.69
CA ALA A 232 -33.61 -0.68 -2.94
C ALA A 232 -32.41 -1.28 -3.71
N MET A 233 -32.53 -1.46 -5.03
CA MET A 233 -31.44 -1.96 -5.88
C MET A 233 -30.26 -0.99 -5.86
N GLY A 234 -30.55 0.31 -6.00
CA GLY A 234 -29.52 1.36 -5.93
C GLY A 234 -28.90 1.51 -4.54
N GLN A 235 -29.67 1.28 -3.47
CA GLN A 235 -29.13 1.24 -2.10
C GLN A 235 -28.17 0.08 -1.91
N GLN A 236 -28.54 -1.13 -2.36
CA GLN A 236 -27.67 -2.32 -2.30
C GLN A 236 -26.36 -2.10 -3.08
N ALA A 237 -26.45 -1.53 -4.27
CA ALA A 237 -25.27 -1.19 -5.08
C ALA A 237 -24.35 -0.17 -4.38
N ARG A 238 -24.92 0.89 -3.78
CA ARG A 238 -24.18 1.89 -3.01
C ARG A 238 -23.53 1.28 -1.77
N GLN A 239 -24.23 0.43 -1.02
CA GLN A 239 -23.67 -0.26 0.15
C GLN A 239 -22.47 -1.13 -0.26
N ALA A 240 -22.60 -1.90 -1.34
CA ALA A 240 -21.52 -2.72 -1.87
C ALA A 240 -20.31 -1.88 -2.31
N ALA A 241 -20.55 -0.74 -2.98
CA ALA A 241 -19.50 0.20 -3.38
C ALA A 241 -18.81 0.86 -2.17
N THR A 242 -19.58 1.27 -1.16
CA THR A 242 -19.04 1.84 0.09
C THR A 242 -18.22 0.81 0.86
N ALA A 243 -18.67 -0.44 0.93
CA ALA A 243 -17.89 -1.52 1.52
C ALA A 243 -16.55 -1.73 0.78
N ASN A 244 -16.56 -1.71 -0.56
CA ASN A 244 -15.31 -1.75 -1.33
C ASN A 244 -14.42 -0.55 -1.03
N ASN A 245 -14.98 0.67 -0.97
CA ASN A 245 -14.20 1.87 -0.65
C ASN A 245 -13.50 1.78 0.71
N TRP A 246 -14.19 1.24 1.73
CA TRP A 246 -13.58 1.00 3.04
C TRP A 246 -12.42 0.00 2.96
N ILE A 247 -12.58 -1.11 2.22
CA ILE A 247 -11.50 -2.07 1.97
C ILE A 247 -10.29 -1.37 1.34
N GLN A 248 -10.51 -0.53 0.32
CA GLN A 248 -9.43 0.20 -0.35
C GLN A 248 -8.74 1.21 0.58
N ILE A 249 -9.49 1.93 1.42
CA ILE A 249 -8.93 2.85 2.42
C ILE A 249 -8.09 2.08 3.46
N SER A 250 -8.57 0.92 3.92
CA SER A 250 -7.83 0.07 4.85
C SER A 250 -6.51 -0.42 4.24
N ILE A 251 -6.48 -0.76 2.95
CA ILE A 251 -5.26 -1.12 2.23
C ILE A 251 -4.27 0.07 2.24
N LEU A 252 -4.73 1.29 1.91
CA LEU A 252 -3.86 2.47 1.93
C LEU A 252 -3.32 2.76 3.34
N ALA A 253 -4.17 2.69 4.35
CA ALA A 253 -3.76 2.89 5.75
C ALA A 253 -2.71 1.85 6.18
N ALA A 254 -2.91 0.58 5.84
CA ALA A 254 -1.95 -0.49 6.15
C ALA A 254 -0.59 -0.27 5.46
N VAL A 255 -0.59 0.11 4.18
CA VAL A 255 0.65 0.40 3.43
C VAL A 255 1.36 1.62 4.02
N LEU A 256 0.63 2.68 4.39
CA LEU A 256 1.20 3.87 5.03
C LEU A 256 1.80 3.57 6.40
N LEU A 257 1.11 2.78 7.23
CA LEU A 257 1.63 2.36 8.54
C LEU A 257 2.90 1.51 8.40
N LEU A 258 2.93 0.61 7.42
CA LEU A 258 4.11 -0.20 7.11
C LEU A 258 5.28 0.68 6.64
N ALA A 259 5.03 1.63 5.74
CA ALA A 259 6.04 2.58 5.28
C ALA A 259 6.58 3.46 6.44
N ALA A 260 5.70 3.96 7.31
CA ALA A 260 6.09 4.71 8.50
C ALA A 260 6.94 3.87 9.46
N GLY A 261 6.59 2.59 9.64
CA GLY A 261 7.37 1.63 10.42
C GLY A 261 8.77 1.42 9.83
N GLN A 262 8.87 1.26 8.51
CA GLN A 262 10.15 1.12 7.80
C GLN A 262 11.00 2.40 7.90
N LEU A 263 10.40 3.58 7.74
CA LEU A 263 11.09 4.87 7.92
C LEU A 263 11.61 5.05 9.35
N ARG A 264 10.80 4.71 10.37
CA ARG A 264 11.23 4.73 11.77
C ARG A 264 12.40 3.77 12.00
N TRP A 265 12.37 2.58 11.40
CA TRP A 265 13.46 1.61 11.51
C TRP A 265 14.75 2.10 10.84
N LEU A 266 14.64 2.70 9.64
CA LEU A 266 15.77 3.33 8.95
C LEU A 266 16.34 4.47 9.79
N TYR A 267 15.50 5.39 10.28
CA TYR A 267 15.91 6.50 11.13
C TYR A 267 16.67 6.01 12.36
N ARG A 268 16.13 5.02 13.10
CA ARG A 268 16.82 4.44 14.26
C ARG A 268 18.17 3.81 13.89
N SER A 269 18.25 3.18 12.72
CA SER A 269 19.49 2.57 12.23
C SER A 269 20.54 3.62 11.86
N ILE A 270 20.15 4.72 11.22
CA ILE A 270 21.03 5.85 10.90
C ILE A 270 21.48 6.54 12.20
N HIS A 271 20.55 6.87 13.08
CA HIS A 271 20.85 7.53 14.35
C HIS A 271 21.82 6.72 15.20
N ALA A 272 21.61 5.40 15.33
CA ALA A 272 22.54 4.52 16.02
C ALA A 272 23.93 4.51 15.36
N ASN A 273 24.01 4.50 14.03
CA ASN A 273 25.28 4.54 13.31
C ASN A 273 26.01 5.88 13.49
N LEU A 274 25.29 7.00 13.57
CA LEU A 274 25.86 8.34 13.79
C LEU A 274 26.43 8.48 15.21
N ILE A 275 25.69 8.08 16.25
CA ILE A 275 26.21 8.06 17.63
C ILE A 275 27.46 7.19 17.68
N ALA A 276 27.43 6.02 17.05
CA ALA A 276 28.54 5.08 17.11
C ALA A 276 29.78 5.47 16.28
N LYS A 277 29.77 6.63 15.61
CA LYS A 277 30.98 7.27 15.05
C LYS A 277 31.77 8.05 16.11
N ASN A 278 31.08 8.62 17.10
CA ASN A 278 31.75 9.24 18.24
C ASN A 278 32.32 8.12 19.09
N ARG A 279 33.61 8.17 19.41
CA ARG A 279 34.26 7.19 20.29
C ARG A 279 34.82 7.93 21.48
N ALA A 280 34.64 7.35 22.66
CA ALA A 280 35.13 7.93 23.90
C ALA A 280 35.54 6.82 24.85
N ASP A 281 36.35 7.19 25.82
CA ASP A 281 36.73 6.32 26.91
C ASP A 281 35.66 6.37 28.00
N LEU A 282 35.35 5.21 28.56
CA LEU A 282 34.56 5.11 29.79
C LEU A 282 35.55 4.88 30.93
N SER A 283 35.71 5.88 31.78
CA SER A 283 36.47 5.76 33.03
C SER A 283 35.53 5.87 34.22
N LEU A 284 35.75 5.03 35.21
CA LEU A 284 35.07 5.09 36.50
C LEU A 284 36.05 4.72 37.62
N ARG A 285 35.71 5.14 38.84
CA ARG A 285 36.41 4.78 40.07
C ARG A 285 35.50 3.93 40.94
N ILE A 286 36.08 2.92 41.58
CA ILE A 286 35.37 1.99 42.45
C ILE A 286 35.80 2.25 43.89
N TYR A 287 34.81 2.41 44.76
CA TYR A 287 34.96 2.69 46.17
C TYR A 287 34.16 1.72 47.02
N ASP A 288 34.64 1.47 48.22
CA ASP A 288 33.90 0.88 49.33
C ASP A 288 32.92 1.92 49.93
N ARG A 289 31.88 1.50 50.66
CA ARG A 289 31.02 2.38 51.50
C ARG A 289 31.82 3.32 52.40
N ARG A 290 33.00 2.88 52.86
CA ARG A 290 33.94 3.70 53.64
C ARG A 290 34.80 4.66 52.80
N ARG A 291 34.48 4.83 51.50
CA ARG A 291 35.19 5.68 50.52
C ARG A 291 36.65 5.30 50.27
N ARG A 292 37.00 4.04 50.49
CA ARG A 292 38.34 3.51 50.17
C ARG A 292 38.36 3.01 48.73
N GLU A 293 39.44 3.29 48.00
CA GLU A 293 39.63 2.83 46.62
C GLU A 293 39.75 1.30 46.59
N LEU A 294 38.94 0.64 45.74
CA LEU A 294 38.90 -0.83 45.63
C LEU A 294 39.62 -1.32 44.38
N ALA A 295 40.72 -2.03 44.60
CA ALA A 295 41.51 -2.67 43.54
C ALA A 295 40.99 -4.08 43.25
N GLY A 296 41.14 -4.53 42.00
CA GLY A 296 40.91 -5.93 41.64
C GLY A 296 39.51 -6.28 41.14
N VAL A 297 38.53 -5.39 41.25
CA VAL A 297 37.14 -5.58 40.79
C VAL A 297 37.10 -5.69 39.27
N ILE A 298 36.35 -6.67 38.74
CA ILE A 298 36.22 -6.87 37.29
C ILE A 298 34.86 -6.35 36.81
N GLY A 299 34.90 -5.42 35.84
CA GLY A 299 33.75 -4.95 35.10
C GLY A 299 33.68 -5.54 33.71
N GLN A 300 32.48 -5.92 33.28
CA GLN A 300 32.20 -6.46 31.95
C GLN A 300 31.11 -5.65 31.26
N LEU A 301 31.36 -5.26 30.01
CA LEU A 301 30.33 -4.63 29.18
C LEU A 301 29.45 -5.69 28.52
N MET A 302 28.14 -5.50 28.66
CA MET A 302 27.08 -6.27 28.04
C MET A 302 26.33 -5.40 27.02
N VAL A 303 25.64 -6.02 26.06
CA VAL A 303 24.64 -5.29 25.26
C VAL A 303 23.52 -4.78 26.18
N VAL A 304 22.86 -3.68 25.81
CA VAL A 304 21.83 -3.01 26.66
C VAL A 304 20.75 -3.96 27.19
N ASN A 305 20.38 -4.98 26.43
CA ASN A 305 19.37 -5.97 26.84
C ASN A 305 19.90 -7.07 27.77
N ARG A 306 21.17 -6.97 28.21
CA ARG A 306 21.87 -7.87 29.14
C ARG A 306 22.06 -9.31 28.66
N LYS A 307 21.56 -9.68 27.48
CA LYS A 307 21.55 -11.08 26.99
C LYS A 307 22.92 -11.60 26.56
N LYS A 308 23.82 -10.73 26.11
CA LYS A 308 25.13 -11.12 25.57
C LYS A 308 26.24 -10.17 26.01
N PRO A 309 27.47 -10.66 26.21
CA PRO A 309 28.65 -9.80 26.33
C PRO A 309 28.80 -8.88 25.12
N PHE A 310 29.19 -7.64 25.36
CA PHE A 310 29.64 -6.77 24.29
C PHE A 310 31.09 -7.16 23.95
N THR A 311 31.31 -7.55 22.69
CA THR A 311 32.59 -8.11 22.25
C THR A 311 33.32 -7.19 21.28
N ARG A 312 34.65 -7.10 21.41
CA ARG A 312 35.55 -6.49 20.42
C ARG A 312 36.46 -7.58 19.85
N ARG A 313 36.42 -7.78 18.52
CA ARG A 313 37.15 -8.87 17.84
C ARG A 313 36.87 -10.28 18.41
N GLY A 314 35.62 -10.54 18.78
CA GLY A 314 35.18 -11.85 19.29
C GLY A 314 35.46 -12.10 20.78
N ARG A 315 36.14 -11.17 21.48
CA ARG A 315 36.38 -11.28 22.93
C ARG A 315 35.50 -10.31 23.72
N PRO A 316 34.92 -10.71 24.86
CA PRO A 316 34.22 -9.81 25.77
C PRO A 316 35.10 -8.63 26.17
N ILE A 317 34.54 -7.43 26.24
CA ILE A 317 35.26 -6.28 26.78
C ILE A 317 35.11 -6.27 28.30
N THR A 318 36.21 -6.55 28.99
CA THR A 318 36.34 -6.50 30.44
C THR A 318 37.45 -5.53 30.85
N ALA A 319 37.31 -4.89 32.00
CA ALA A 319 38.34 -4.08 32.61
C ALA A 319 38.44 -4.42 34.11
N ARG A 320 39.63 -4.27 34.69
CA ARG A 320 39.89 -4.49 36.11
C ARG A 320 40.29 -3.17 36.77
N SER A 321 39.85 -2.92 38.00
CA SER A 321 40.27 -1.71 38.74
C SER A 321 41.74 -1.80 39.19
N ASP A 322 42.47 -0.69 39.03
CA ASP A 322 43.86 -0.55 39.48
C ASP A 322 43.96 -0.33 41.01
N MET A 323 45.19 -0.20 41.54
CA MET A 323 45.43 0.09 42.96
C MET A 323 44.81 1.41 43.44
N ARG A 324 44.40 2.30 42.52
CA ARG A 324 43.69 3.55 42.81
C ARG A 324 42.19 3.45 42.53
N GLY A 325 41.67 2.24 42.43
CA GLY A 325 40.27 1.95 42.13
C GLY A 325 39.80 2.37 40.73
N ARG A 326 40.68 2.79 39.81
CA ARG A 326 40.31 3.25 38.47
C ARG A 326 40.11 2.09 37.52
N MET A 327 39.00 2.10 36.79
CA MET A 327 38.67 1.15 35.74
C MET A 327 38.42 1.90 34.42
N LEU A 328 39.11 1.49 33.37
CA LEU A 328 39.10 2.14 32.06
C LEU A 328 38.67 1.17 30.95
N PHE A 329 37.64 1.56 30.20
CA PHE A 329 37.26 0.94 28.94
C PHE A 329 37.56 1.92 27.80
N ALA A 330 38.66 1.66 27.09
CA ALA A 330 39.16 2.57 26.06
C ALA A 330 38.50 2.37 24.69
N ASP A 331 38.35 3.49 23.96
CA ASP A 331 37.95 3.54 22.56
C ASP A 331 36.62 2.82 22.30
N LEU A 332 35.62 3.07 23.15
CA LEU A 332 34.29 2.50 22.99
C LEU A 332 33.51 3.30 21.93
N PRO A 333 32.81 2.64 20.99
CA PRO A 333 31.90 3.35 20.10
C PRO A 333 30.73 3.92 20.89
N GLY A 334 30.23 5.09 20.48
CA GLY A 334 29.05 5.68 21.06
C GLY A 334 27.83 4.75 20.92
N GLY A 335 26.97 4.80 21.92
CA GLY A 335 25.84 3.90 22.08
C GLY A 335 25.67 3.53 23.55
N LEU A 336 24.60 2.82 23.87
CA LEU A 336 24.32 2.38 25.22
C LEU A 336 24.80 0.94 25.44
N TYR A 337 25.39 0.71 26.60
CA TYR A 337 25.89 -0.57 27.11
C TYR A 337 25.33 -0.81 28.51
N TYR A 338 25.44 -2.04 28.99
CA TYR A 338 25.18 -2.36 30.39
C TYR A 338 26.49 -2.81 31.04
N LEU A 339 26.95 -2.08 32.04
CA LEU A 339 28.15 -2.42 32.82
C LEU A 339 27.75 -3.39 33.94
N LYS A 340 28.20 -4.64 33.87
CA LYS A 340 28.05 -5.63 34.96
C LYS A 340 29.35 -5.67 35.77
N LEU A 341 29.26 -5.61 37.09
CA LEU A 341 30.39 -5.79 38.01
C LEU A 341 30.32 -7.21 38.60
N THR A 342 31.48 -7.83 38.82
CA THR A 342 31.61 -9.23 39.28
C THR A 342 31.42 -9.42 40.77
N GLU A 343 31.62 -8.37 41.56
CA GLU A 343 31.53 -8.41 43.04
C GLU A 343 30.19 -7.89 43.57
N GLY A 344 29.23 -7.61 42.69
CA GLY A 344 27.88 -7.20 43.07
C GLY A 344 26.88 -8.35 43.00
N THR A 345 25.86 -8.30 43.86
CA THR A 345 24.65 -9.12 43.75
C THR A 345 23.98 -8.93 42.37
N ASP A 346 23.18 -9.90 41.93
CA ASP A 346 22.49 -9.86 40.64
C ASP A 346 21.55 -8.61 40.55
N GLY A 347 22.08 -7.52 39.99
CA GLY A 347 21.40 -6.22 39.97
C GLY A 347 22.32 -4.99 39.95
N ASP A 348 23.60 -5.15 40.33
CA ASP A 348 24.53 -4.03 40.62
C ASP A 348 25.20 -3.39 39.40
N GLY A 349 24.66 -3.64 38.20
CA GLY A 349 25.13 -3.04 36.96
C GLY A 349 24.28 -1.86 36.49
N CYS A 350 24.87 -0.92 35.75
CA CYS A 350 24.20 0.29 35.26
C CYS A 350 24.25 0.42 33.74
N GLN A 351 23.26 1.09 33.14
CA GLN A 351 23.37 1.48 31.73
C GLN A 351 24.37 2.62 31.59
N VAL A 352 25.32 2.48 30.68
CA VAL A 352 26.38 3.46 30.43
C VAL A 352 26.53 3.72 28.95
N GLY A 353 26.83 4.95 28.55
CA GLY A 353 27.14 5.26 27.16
C GLY A 353 26.70 6.64 26.69
N MET A 354 26.45 6.73 25.38
CA MET A 354 25.93 7.93 24.71
C MET A 354 24.54 7.63 24.15
N ARG A 355 23.59 8.52 24.42
CA ARG A 355 22.20 8.39 23.97
C ARG A 355 21.84 9.40 22.88
N ARG A 356 22.48 10.57 22.86
CA ARG A 356 22.17 11.66 21.92
C ARG A 356 23.27 11.87 20.88
N LEU A 357 22.87 12.43 19.75
CA LEU A 357 23.83 12.88 18.74
C LEU A 357 24.67 14.03 19.31
N GLY A 358 25.98 14.06 19.00
CA GLY A 358 26.88 15.14 19.46
C GLY A 358 27.43 14.97 20.88
N GLU A 359 27.03 13.92 21.61
CA GLU A 359 27.70 13.56 22.86
C GLU A 359 29.12 13.06 22.56
N HIS A 360 30.09 13.61 23.30
CA HIS A 360 31.52 13.25 23.21
C HIS A 360 32.05 12.57 24.47
N LYS A 361 31.22 12.47 25.53
CA LYS A 361 31.55 11.84 26.81
C LYS A 361 30.56 10.73 27.12
N MET A 362 31.01 9.72 27.87
CA MET A 362 30.15 8.63 28.33
C MET A 362 29.38 9.05 29.59
N HIS A 363 28.10 8.71 29.64
CA HIS A 363 27.21 9.02 30.76
C HIS A 363 26.66 7.74 31.40
N PHE A 364 26.31 7.82 32.67
CA PHE A 364 25.63 6.75 33.40
C PHE A 364 24.14 7.07 33.48
N TYR A 365 23.32 6.03 33.32
CA TYR A 365 21.87 6.08 33.36
C TYR A 365 21.36 5.07 34.42
N PRO A 366 21.61 5.34 35.71
CA PRO A 366 21.15 4.46 36.79
C PRO A 366 19.62 4.50 36.89
N ASP A 367 19.02 3.34 37.15
CA ASP A 367 17.60 3.27 37.52
C ASP A 367 17.39 3.81 38.95
N GLY A 368 16.15 4.13 39.35
CA GLY A 368 15.83 4.73 40.64
C GLY A 368 16.42 4.00 41.85
N LYS A 369 16.52 2.68 41.79
CA LYS A 369 17.12 1.81 42.83
C LYS A 369 18.66 1.83 42.85
N GLN A 370 19.29 2.32 41.78
CA GLN A 370 20.75 2.27 41.54
C GLN A 370 21.43 3.63 41.72
N LYS A 371 20.66 4.71 41.90
CA LYS A 371 21.21 6.09 42.00
C LYS A 371 22.20 6.28 43.15
N TRP A 372 22.07 5.51 44.24
CA TRP A 372 23.00 5.59 45.37
C TRP A 372 24.34 4.88 45.09
N LEU A 373 24.36 3.89 44.20
CA LEU A 373 25.60 3.20 43.79
C LEU A 373 26.43 4.03 42.82
N PHE A 374 25.80 4.82 41.95
CA PHE A 374 26.47 5.54 40.86
C PHE A 374 26.36 7.06 41.06
N ILE A 375 27.37 7.65 41.69
CA ILE A 375 27.41 9.08 42.02
C ILE A 375 28.48 9.76 41.17
N ASN A 376 28.17 10.94 40.62
CA ASN A 376 29.16 11.80 39.97
C ASN A 376 29.89 12.61 41.05
N HIS A 377 31.16 12.29 41.31
CA HIS A 377 31.99 12.93 42.31
C HIS A 377 33.13 13.68 41.61
N ASP A 378 33.22 15.01 41.78
CA ASP A 378 34.25 15.88 41.18
C ASP A 378 34.43 15.71 39.66
N GLY A 379 33.32 15.49 38.93
CA GLY A 379 33.34 15.26 37.49
C GLY A 379 33.87 13.88 37.08
N GLN A 380 34.06 12.97 38.03
CA GLN A 380 34.45 11.57 37.81
C GLN A 380 33.35 10.61 38.33
N LEU A 381 33.16 9.52 37.62
CA LEU A 381 32.07 8.57 37.91
C LEU A 381 32.52 7.57 38.98
N ALA A 382 31.87 7.60 40.14
CA ALA A 382 32.19 6.75 41.29
C ALA A 382 31.13 5.65 41.47
N VAL A 383 31.58 4.42 41.71
CA VAL A 383 30.72 3.27 42.05
C VAL A 383 31.01 2.81 43.49
N TYR A 384 29.98 2.72 44.32
CA TYR A 384 30.08 2.23 45.70
C TYR A 384 29.62 0.77 45.79
N LEU A 385 30.47 -0.12 46.29
CA LEU A 385 30.15 -1.54 46.52
C LEU A 385 30.03 -1.83 48.02
N ASP A 386 29.13 -2.76 48.36
CA ASP A 386 28.97 -3.27 49.72
C ASP A 386 30.06 -4.33 49.98
N HIS A 387 31.11 -3.94 50.71
CA HIS A 387 32.12 -4.85 51.26
C HIS A 387 32.16 -4.77 52.78
#